data_AF-A0A3B1D951-F1
#
_entry.id   AF-A0A3B1D951-F1
#
_cell.length_a   1.000
_cell.length_b   1.000
_cell.length_c   1.000
_cell.angle_alpha   90.00
_cell.angle_beta   90.00
_cell.angle_gamma   90.00
#
_symmetry.space_group_name_H-M   'P 1'
#
loop_
_entity.id
_entity.type
_entity.pdbx_description
1 polymer ?
#
loop_
_entity_poly.entity_id
_entity_poly.type
_entity_poly.pdbx_seq_one_letter_code
_entity_poly.pdbx_strand_id
1 'polypeptide(L)'
;MNSNTGIPNVAILIVNWNKKKELLNLLSSLLRFDYDQCKILLVDNASADGSVEAVREGYPEIRILQNKENLGATGGFNTGLRYILQGAMGEFDYIWLLDNDTRVESSTLRELLNVAESDSRVGLVGSKIMNSERPDFIVELGGYLDWRQGFHRPFLKNTRNRKELKDYYYVDYVATCSAMARVEALKNVGLMDERYFISWDDIDWGITFKRHGYQVVAVNQSITFHPAYSEKNWSAVSTYSKFRNLLLIFSKHTKKSNRILSLFRSMRRAIKKACFFWITGRPEVAKVYMLAIIDFLRNKWGRYDYQIDFPPSVRLYIQEISNYKRFLIIPPGNRALTEKIIQKIRHEVENPYICLLIAKERMSLFSDVDVEEIKALDSNKKFEYLRTLITLMREKFDFAVTSPGGGAGTFGNVNYAVKNVYGFDEDKKLFFESRTQPLKLFLLTILGDMTSLIVFPFVLIVSYRYRVKIVKKI
;
A
#
# COMPACT_ATOMS: atom_id res chain seq x y z
N MET A 1 12.21 15.49 -38.42
CA MET A 1 11.27 14.57 -37.76
C MET A 1 11.61 13.19 -38.27
N ASN A 2 12.40 12.42 -37.53
CA ASN A 2 12.63 11.02 -37.89
C ASN A 2 11.46 10.21 -37.33
N SER A 3 10.55 9.82 -38.22
CA SER A 3 9.57 8.78 -37.98
C SER A 3 10.31 7.47 -37.76
N ASN A 4 10.57 7.09 -36.51
CA ASN A 4 11.07 5.76 -36.21
C ASN A 4 9.86 4.81 -36.25
N THR A 5 9.58 4.25 -37.42
CA THR A 5 8.48 3.29 -37.67
C THR A 5 8.82 1.88 -37.17
N GLY A 6 9.60 1.76 -36.09
CA GLY A 6 10.02 0.49 -35.50
C GLY A 6 9.12 0.09 -34.34
N ILE A 7 8.90 -1.22 -34.17
CA ILE A 7 8.27 -1.78 -32.96
C ILE A 7 9.16 -1.42 -31.76
N PRO A 8 8.65 -0.73 -30.71
CA PRO A 8 9.47 -0.27 -29.58
C PRO A 8 10.16 -1.42 -28.83
N ASN A 9 11.43 -1.24 -28.44
CA ASN A 9 12.14 -2.17 -27.57
C ASN A 9 11.78 -1.92 -26.11
N VAL A 10 11.36 -2.97 -25.39
CA VAL A 10 10.91 -2.88 -24.00
C VAL A 10 11.76 -3.73 -23.06
N ALA A 11 12.31 -3.12 -22.02
CA ALA A 11 12.87 -3.86 -20.89
C ALA A 11 11.79 -4.07 -19.82
N ILE A 12 11.47 -5.32 -19.50
CA ILE A 12 10.59 -5.65 -18.38
C ILE A 12 11.46 -5.83 -17.14
N LEU A 13 11.33 -4.92 -16.18
CA LEU A 13 12.10 -4.90 -14.95
C LEU A 13 11.25 -5.38 -13.78
N ILE A 14 11.60 -6.54 -13.23
CA ILE A 14 10.90 -7.17 -12.12
C ILE A 14 11.76 -7.05 -10.86
N VAL A 15 11.16 -6.63 -9.74
CA VAL A 15 11.81 -6.67 -8.42
C VAL A 15 11.23 -7.79 -7.59
N ASN A 16 12.11 -8.64 -7.03
CA ASN A 16 11.73 -9.77 -6.21
C ASN A 16 12.31 -9.71 -4.80
N TRP A 17 11.49 -10.08 -3.82
CA TRP A 17 11.92 -10.38 -2.45
C TRP A 17 11.00 -11.42 -1.81
N ASN A 18 11.52 -12.63 -1.56
CA ASN A 18 10.86 -13.71 -0.81
C ASN A 18 9.41 -14.03 -1.25
N LYS A 19 9.11 -14.09 -2.56
CA LYS A 19 7.82 -14.55 -3.09
C LYS A 19 7.97 -15.48 -4.30
N LYS A 20 8.69 -16.58 -4.11
CA LYS A 20 8.95 -17.60 -5.15
C LYS A 20 7.70 -17.98 -5.94
N LYS A 21 6.61 -18.33 -5.27
CA LYS A 21 5.39 -18.83 -5.93
C LYS A 21 4.78 -17.75 -6.84
N GLU A 22 4.62 -16.55 -6.31
CA GLU A 22 4.04 -15.41 -7.01
C GLU A 22 4.92 -15.00 -8.20
N LEU A 23 6.25 -14.96 -8.01
CA LEU A 23 7.21 -14.66 -9.07
C LEU A 23 7.09 -15.65 -10.23
N LEU A 24 7.07 -16.96 -9.96
CA LEU A 24 6.95 -17.97 -11.00
C LEU A 24 5.62 -17.86 -11.75
N ASN A 25 4.52 -17.51 -11.04
CA ASN A 25 3.24 -17.23 -11.68
C ASN A 25 3.31 -16.02 -12.62
N LEU A 26 3.96 -14.92 -12.19
CA LEU A 26 4.19 -13.75 -13.03
C LEU A 26 4.99 -14.11 -14.28
N LEU A 27 6.13 -14.79 -14.13
CA LEU A 27 6.98 -15.19 -15.26
C LEU A 27 6.22 -16.07 -16.25
N SER A 28 5.42 -17.02 -15.77
CA SER A 28 4.54 -17.83 -16.63
C SER A 28 3.50 -17.01 -17.41
N SER A 29 3.09 -15.85 -16.90
CA SER A 29 2.16 -14.95 -17.61
C SER A 29 2.88 -14.10 -18.66
N LEU A 30 4.13 -13.69 -18.39
CA LEU A 30 4.95 -12.91 -19.32
C LEU A 30 5.36 -13.71 -20.56
N LEU A 31 5.61 -15.02 -20.42
CA LEU A 31 5.92 -15.90 -21.56
C LEU A 31 4.76 -16.06 -22.56
N ARG A 32 3.55 -15.62 -22.20
CA ARG A 32 2.36 -15.68 -23.06
C ARG A 32 2.06 -14.35 -23.75
N PHE A 33 3.00 -13.40 -23.73
CA PHE A 33 2.83 -12.12 -24.39
C PHE A 33 3.01 -12.23 -25.90
N ASP A 34 2.14 -11.51 -26.60
CA ASP A 34 2.21 -11.28 -28.03
C ASP A 34 3.08 -10.03 -28.31
N TYR A 35 4.34 -10.07 -27.86
CA TYR A 35 5.30 -8.98 -28.04
C TYR A 35 6.76 -9.45 -28.01
N ASP A 36 7.35 -9.66 -29.19
CA ASP A 36 8.68 -10.25 -29.32
C ASP A 36 9.83 -9.29 -28.97
N GLN A 37 9.61 -7.98 -29.04
CA GLN A 37 10.66 -6.96 -28.80
C GLN A 37 10.78 -6.60 -27.31
N CYS A 38 10.80 -7.60 -26.43
CA CYS A 38 11.01 -7.38 -25.01
C CYS A 38 12.10 -8.29 -24.42
N LYS A 39 12.75 -7.80 -23.36
CA LYS A 39 13.70 -8.57 -22.55
C LYS A 39 13.36 -8.42 -21.07
N ILE A 40 13.47 -9.51 -20.33
CA ILE A 40 13.18 -9.52 -18.89
C ILE A 40 14.48 -9.39 -18.09
N LEU A 41 14.48 -8.47 -17.13
CA LEU A 41 15.49 -8.31 -16.10
C LEU A 41 14.84 -8.54 -14.73
N LEU A 42 15.32 -9.56 -14.02
CA LEU A 42 14.96 -9.81 -12.63
C LEU A 42 16.00 -9.18 -11.70
N VAL A 43 15.57 -8.33 -10.78
CA VAL A 43 16.39 -7.85 -9.67
C VAL A 43 15.90 -8.49 -8.37
N ASP A 44 16.75 -9.31 -7.77
CA ASP A 44 16.49 -9.96 -6.50
C ASP A 44 17.10 -9.17 -5.33
N ASN A 45 16.31 -8.94 -4.29
CA ASN A 45 16.68 -8.19 -3.09
C ASN A 45 17.14 -9.11 -1.95
N ALA A 46 18.13 -9.98 -2.23
CA ALA A 46 18.67 -10.97 -1.30
C ALA A 46 17.59 -11.91 -0.74
N SER A 47 16.84 -12.55 -1.63
CA SER A 47 15.84 -13.55 -1.24
C SER A 47 16.50 -14.82 -0.69
N ALA A 48 15.81 -15.48 0.24
CA ALA A 48 16.25 -16.72 0.88
C ALA A 48 15.24 -17.87 0.71
N ASP A 49 14.22 -17.67 -0.12
CA ASP A 49 13.10 -18.61 -0.33
C ASP A 49 13.32 -19.56 -1.53
N GLY A 50 14.53 -19.59 -2.11
CA GLY A 50 14.84 -20.41 -3.27
C GLY A 50 14.22 -19.89 -4.58
N SER A 51 13.78 -18.63 -4.62
CA SER A 51 13.18 -18.01 -5.83
C SER A 51 14.20 -17.84 -6.95
N VAL A 52 15.43 -17.45 -6.64
CA VAL A 52 16.45 -17.19 -7.67
C VAL A 52 16.91 -18.48 -8.34
N GLU A 53 17.10 -19.55 -7.57
CA GLU A 53 17.45 -20.88 -8.06
C GLU A 53 16.37 -21.39 -9.01
N ALA A 54 15.10 -21.25 -8.62
CA ALA A 54 13.97 -21.66 -9.45
C ALA A 54 13.90 -20.88 -10.78
N VAL A 55 14.26 -19.59 -10.79
CA VAL A 55 14.32 -18.82 -12.05
C VAL A 55 15.48 -19.25 -12.93
N ARG A 56 16.67 -19.51 -12.36
CA ARG A 56 17.82 -20.01 -13.13
C ARG A 56 17.53 -21.35 -13.80
N GLU A 57 16.80 -22.23 -13.12
CA GLU A 57 16.43 -23.55 -13.64
C GLU A 57 15.30 -23.47 -14.67
N GLY A 58 14.25 -22.71 -14.38
CA GLY A 58 13.03 -22.68 -15.20
C GLY A 58 13.02 -21.65 -16.33
N TYR A 59 13.84 -20.60 -16.24
CA TYR A 59 13.85 -19.47 -17.18
C TYR A 59 15.30 -18.98 -17.43
N PRO A 60 16.18 -19.83 -17.99
CA PRO A 60 17.61 -19.54 -18.13
C PRO A 60 17.92 -18.32 -19.02
N GLU A 61 16.99 -17.89 -19.86
CA GLU A 61 17.07 -16.68 -20.69
C GLU A 61 16.91 -15.38 -19.89
N ILE A 62 16.34 -15.43 -18.68
CA ILE A 62 16.10 -14.25 -17.85
C ILE A 62 17.41 -13.82 -17.19
N ARG A 63 17.78 -12.57 -17.42
CA ARG A 63 18.92 -11.95 -16.74
C ARG A 63 18.55 -11.68 -15.28
N ILE A 64 19.41 -12.10 -14.35
CA ILE A 64 19.22 -11.90 -12.91
C ILE A 64 20.33 -11.03 -12.33
N LEU A 65 19.95 -10.00 -11.58
CA LEU A 65 20.84 -9.22 -10.71
C LEU A 65 20.45 -9.51 -9.26
N GLN A 66 21.43 -9.85 -8.42
CA GLN A 66 21.19 -10.09 -7.00
C GLN A 66 21.85 -8.99 -6.18
N ASN A 67 21.04 -8.22 -5.45
CA ASN A 67 21.54 -7.30 -4.45
C ASN A 67 22.06 -8.09 -3.23
N LYS A 68 23.05 -7.52 -2.52
CA LYS A 68 23.64 -8.14 -1.32
C LYS A 68 22.70 -8.13 -0.10
N GLU A 69 21.72 -7.23 -0.12
CA GLU A 69 20.74 -7.06 0.93
C GLU A 69 19.40 -6.60 0.32
N ASN A 70 18.35 -6.59 1.13
CA ASN A 70 17.06 -6.05 0.71
C ASN A 70 17.10 -4.52 0.69
N LEU A 71 17.19 -3.93 -0.51
CA LEU A 71 17.20 -2.49 -0.75
C LEU A 71 15.79 -1.87 -0.86
N GLY A 72 14.75 -2.65 -0.60
CA GLY A 72 13.36 -2.24 -0.78
C GLY A 72 12.97 -2.15 -2.25
N ALA A 73 11.72 -1.75 -2.52
CA ALA A 73 11.21 -1.65 -3.88
C ALA A 73 12.01 -0.62 -4.69
N THR A 74 12.21 0.58 -4.12
CA THR A 74 12.90 1.68 -4.77
C THR A 74 14.36 1.33 -5.13
N GLY A 75 15.10 0.74 -4.18
CA GLY A 75 16.48 0.34 -4.42
C GLY A 75 16.60 -0.82 -5.42
N GLY A 76 15.69 -1.80 -5.35
CA GLY A 76 15.60 -2.88 -6.33
C GLY A 76 15.36 -2.37 -7.75
N PHE A 77 14.34 -1.50 -7.93
CA PHE A 77 14.07 -0.89 -9.22
C PHE A 77 15.27 -0.07 -9.70
N ASN A 78 15.88 0.75 -8.84
CA ASN A 78 17.03 1.55 -9.23
C ASN A 78 18.26 0.72 -9.63
N THR A 79 18.51 -0.44 -9.01
CA THR A 79 19.55 -1.38 -9.48
C THR A 79 19.30 -1.79 -10.93
N GLY A 80 18.06 -2.18 -11.26
CA GLY A 80 17.69 -2.57 -12.61
C GLY A 80 17.71 -1.41 -13.60
N LEU A 81 17.15 -0.26 -13.23
CA LEU A 81 17.15 0.95 -14.06
C LEU A 81 18.58 1.38 -14.40
N ARG A 82 19.51 1.37 -13.44
CA ARG A 82 20.93 1.68 -13.70
C ARG A 82 21.53 0.71 -14.69
N TYR A 83 21.32 -0.59 -14.49
CA TYR A 83 21.85 -1.63 -15.36
C TYR A 83 21.33 -1.50 -16.79
N ILE A 84 20.02 -1.25 -16.97
CA ILE A 84 19.40 -1.05 -18.29
C ILE A 84 19.91 0.23 -18.94
N LEU A 85 19.94 1.36 -18.23
CA LEU A 85 20.36 2.65 -18.77
C LEU A 85 21.86 2.70 -19.13
N GLN A 86 22.69 1.84 -18.55
CA GLN A 86 24.09 1.64 -18.93
C GLN A 86 24.26 0.86 -20.25
N GLY A 87 23.17 0.35 -20.84
CA GLY A 87 23.20 -0.40 -22.10
C GLY A 87 23.60 -1.87 -21.94
N ALA A 88 23.73 -2.37 -20.71
CA ALA A 88 24.28 -3.70 -20.42
C ALA A 88 23.39 -4.89 -20.88
N MET A 89 22.19 -4.63 -21.40
CA MET A 89 21.32 -5.62 -22.04
C MET A 89 20.72 -5.16 -23.38
N GLY A 90 21.27 -4.08 -23.95
CA GLY A 90 20.81 -3.45 -25.18
C GLY A 90 20.19 -2.06 -24.95
N GLU A 91 19.75 -1.45 -26.04
CA GLU A 91 19.01 -0.18 -26.02
C GLU A 91 17.51 -0.45 -25.99
N PHE A 92 16.77 0.38 -25.24
CA PHE A 92 15.33 0.26 -25.09
C PHE A 92 14.68 1.63 -25.23
N ASP A 93 13.47 1.63 -25.78
CA ASP A 93 12.61 2.80 -25.85
C ASP A 93 11.83 2.97 -24.54
N TYR A 94 11.52 1.85 -23.88
CA TYR A 94 10.72 1.78 -22.67
C TYR A 94 11.27 0.80 -21.64
N ILE A 95 11.03 1.12 -20.37
CA ILE A 95 11.24 0.21 -19.24
C ILE A 95 9.92 0.04 -18.50
N TRP A 96 9.41 -1.19 -18.43
CA TRP A 96 8.19 -1.54 -17.71
C TRP A 96 8.52 -2.20 -16.37
N LEU A 97 8.20 -1.50 -15.29
CA LEU A 97 8.40 -1.94 -13.92
C LEU A 97 7.23 -2.82 -13.47
N LEU A 98 7.55 -3.98 -12.90
CA LEU A 98 6.59 -4.93 -12.35
C LEU A 98 6.99 -5.40 -10.94
N ASP A 99 6.01 -5.53 -10.06
CA ASP A 99 6.16 -6.22 -8.78
C ASP A 99 6.04 -7.75 -8.99
N ASN A 100 6.77 -8.53 -8.19
CA ASN A 100 6.78 -10.00 -8.27
C ASN A 100 5.44 -10.69 -7.96
N ASP A 101 4.49 -10.02 -7.32
CA ASP A 101 3.13 -10.53 -7.02
C ASP A 101 2.03 -9.92 -7.88
N THR A 102 2.38 -9.57 -9.11
CA THR A 102 1.42 -9.16 -10.13
C THR A 102 1.05 -10.30 -11.06
N ARG A 103 -0.13 -10.20 -11.67
CA ARG A 103 -0.54 -11.02 -12.80
C ARG A 103 -1.04 -10.11 -13.90
N VAL A 104 -0.51 -10.29 -15.10
CA VAL A 104 -0.77 -9.44 -16.26
C VAL A 104 -1.54 -10.21 -17.34
N GLU A 105 -2.34 -9.51 -18.13
CA GLU A 105 -2.99 -10.05 -19.33
C GLU A 105 -2.07 -9.91 -20.56
N SER A 106 -2.25 -10.73 -21.59
CA SER A 106 -1.39 -10.73 -22.78
C SER A 106 -1.35 -9.40 -23.53
N SER A 107 -2.43 -8.63 -23.49
CA SER A 107 -2.54 -7.29 -24.10
C SER A 107 -1.95 -6.17 -23.25
N THR A 108 -1.62 -6.41 -21.97
CA THR A 108 -1.28 -5.37 -20.98
C THR A 108 -0.18 -4.43 -21.48
N LEU A 109 0.91 -4.99 -22.02
CA LEU A 109 2.04 -4.23 -22.55
C LEU A 109 1.64 -3.42 -23.79
N ARG A 110 0.91 -4.04 -24.71
CA ARG A 110 0.47 -3.40 -25.96
C ARG A 110 -0.38 -2.17 -25.65
N GLU A 111 -1.29 -2.27 -24.68
CA GLU A 111 -2.14 -1.15 -24.27
C GLU A 111 -1.34 0.00 -23.62
N LEU A 112 -0.29 -0.31 -22.85
CA LEU A 112 0.61 0.73 -22.33
C LEU A 112 1.35 1.43 -23.47
N LEU A 113 1.88 0.67 -24.43
CA LEU A 113 2.62 1.20 -25.58
C LEU A 113 1.75 2.07 -26.46
N ASN A 114 0.52 1.64 -26.76
CA ASN A 114 -0.44 2.41 -27.58
C ASN A 114 -0.64 3.82 -27.03
N VAL A 115 -0.81 3.96 -25.71
CA VAL A 115 -0.97 5.27 -25.08
C VAL A 115 0.36 6.02 -24.99
N ALA A 116 1.45 5.34 -24.63
CA ALA A 116 2.76 5.98 -24.49
C ALA A 116 3.26 6.57 -25.82
N GLU A 117 3.05 5.87 -26.93
CA GLU A 117 3.45 6.30 -28.28
C GLU A 117 2.52 7.34 -28.91
N SER A 118 1.31 7.53 -28.36
CA SER A 118 0.35 8.52 -28.89
C SER A 118 0.80 9.97 -28.72
N ASP A 119 1.68 10.26 -27.76
CA ASP A 119 2.22 11.60 -27.51
C ASP A 119 3.61 11.47 -26.86
N SER A 120 4.64 12.01 -27.53
CA SER A 120 6.03 12.04 -27.04
C SER A 120 6.20 12.69 -25.64
N ARG A 121 5.23 13.51 -25.19
CA ARG A 121 5.23 14.09 -23.85
C ARG A 121 4.82 13.10 -22.77
N VAL A 122 4.24 11.95 -23.12
CA VAL A 122 3.92 10.88 -22.15
C VAL A 122 5.22 10.20 -21.74
N GLY A 123 5.67 10.54 -20.53
CA GLY A 123 6.94 10.03 -19.98
C GLY A 123 6.75 8.82 -19.08
N LEU A 124 5.59 8.69 -18.44
CA LEU A 124 5.26 7.60 -17.52
C LEU A 124 3.80 7.18 -17.71
N VAL A 125 3.58 5.90 -18.01
CA VAL A 125 2.25 5.29 -18.07
C VAL A 125 2.11 4.20 -17.02
N GLY A 126 0.90 3.89 -16.57
CA GLY A 126 0.68 2.76 -15.67
C GLY A 126 -0.67 2.08 -15.89
N SER A 127 -0.73 0.80 -15.57
CA SER A 127 -1.92 -0.03 -15.78
C SER A 127 -3.05 0.32 -14.81
N LYS A 128 -4.27 -0.05 -15.20
CA LYS A 128 -5.38 -0.23 -14.26
C LYS A 128 -5.08 -1.40 -13.34
N ILE A 129 -4.99 -1.14 -12.04
CA ILE A 129 -4.74 -2.19 -11.05
C ILE A 129 -6.08 -2.77 -10.61
N MET A 130 -6.32 -4.02 -10.97
CA MET A 130 -7.48 -4.81 -10.57
C MET A 130 -7.13 -5.66 -9.35
N ASN A 131 -8.12 -5.94 -8.50
CA ASN A 131 -7.90 -6.77 -7.32
C ASN A 131 -7.78 -8.24 -7.75
N SER A 132 -6.73 -8.93 -7.28
CA SER A 132 -6.47 -10.34 -7.60
C SER A 132 -7.51 -11.31 -7.01
N GLU A 133 -8.07 -11.01 -5.83
CA GLU A 133 -9.14 -11.80 -5.19
C GLU A 133 -10.54 -11.35 -5.64
N ARG A 134 -10.70 -10.11 -6.13
CA ARG A 134 -11.95 -9.56 -6.68
C ARG A 134 -11.73 -8.92 -8.06
N PRO A 135 -11.65 -9.74 -9.13
CA PRO A 135 -11.31 -9.29 -10.46
C PRO A 135 -12.23 -8.22 -11.06
N ASP A 136 -13.42 -7.97 -10.50
CA ASP A 136 -14.33 -6.90 -10.91
C ASP A 136 -14.12 -5.57 -10.16
N PHE A 137 -13.17 -5.50 -9.22
CA PHE A 137 -12.85 -4.30 -8.45
C PHE A 137 -11.49 -3.70 -8.83
N ILE A 138 -11.48 -2.38 -8.99
CA ILE A 138 -10.28 -1.57 -9.19
C ILE A 138 -9.64 -1.32 -7.83
N VAL A 139 -8.37 -1.68 -7.66
CA VAL A 139 -7.53 -1.26 -6.54
C VAL A 139 -7.19 0.22 -6.70
N GLU A 140 -6.67 0.61 -7.86
CA GLU A 140 -6.49 2.00 -8.29
C GLU A 140 -6.28 2.11 -9.82
N LEU A 141 -6.55 3.29 -10.37
CA LEU A 141 -6.23 3.68 -11.75
C LEU A 141 -5.37 4.95 -11.72
N GLY A 142 -4.17 4.83 -11.14
CA GLY A 142 -3.33 5.97 -10.77
C GLY A 142 -3.92 6.82 -9.64
N GLY A 143 -3.42 8.04 -9.47
CA GLY A 143 -3.96 8.92 -8.43
C GLY A 143 -3.50 10.37 -8.48
N TYR A 144 -4.01 11.15 -7.53
CA TYR A 144 -3.83 12.59 -7.44
C TYR A 144 -3.29 13.01 -6.07
N LEU A 145 -2.61 14.15 -5.98
CA LEU A 145 -2.23 14.75 -4.70
C LEU A 145 -3.18 15.86 -4.28
N ASP A 146 -3.63 15.76 -3.03
CA ASP A 146 -4.27 16.86 -2.34
C ASP A 146 -3.23 17.66 -1.57
N TRP A 147 -2.71 18.70 -2.24
CA TRP A 147 -1.69 19.59 -1.70
C TRP A 147 -2.11 20.32 -0.43
N ARG A 148 -3.42 20.54 -0.22
CA ARG A 148 -3.93 21.26 0.95
C ARG A 148 -4.15 20.31 2.12
N GLN A 149 -4.65 19.10 1.84
CA GLN A 149 -4.83 18.09 2.87
C GLN A 149 -3.50 17.44 3.27
N GLY A 150 -2.47 17.48 2.44
CA GLY A 150 -1.23 16.77 2.74
C GLY A 150 -1.41 15.26 2.62
N PHE A 151 -2.08 14.79 1.56
CA PHE A 151 -2.27 13.36 1.32
C PHE A 151 -2.49 13.06 -0.17
N HIS A 152 -2.36 11.80 -0.56
CA HIS A 152 -2.72 11.34 -1.90
C HIS A 152 -4.17 10.84 -1.93
N ARG A 153 -4.77 10.82 -3.11
CA ARG A 153 -6.12 10.33 -3.39
C ARG A 153 -6.03 9.39 -4.60
N PRO A 154 -5.96 8.07 -4.37
CA PRO A 154 -5.96 7.11 -5.47
C PRO A 154 -7.26 7.22 -6.25
N PHE A 155 -7.18 7.17 -7.56
CA PHE A 155 -8.32 7.31 -8.46
C PHE A 155 -9.07 5.98 -8.56
N LEU A 156 -10.40 6.03 -8.46
CA LEU A 156 -11.28 4.85 -8.49
C LEU A 156 -10.92 3.75 -7.48
N LYS A 157 -10.31 4.13 -6.36
CA LYS A 157 -9.90 3.21 -5.31
C LYS A 157 -11.04 2.34 -4.79
N ASN A 158 -10.84 1.02 -4.77
CA ASN A 158 -11.80 0.04 -4.26
C ASN A 158 -13.20 0.18 -4.89
N THR A 159 -13.28 0.64 -6.13
CA THR A 159 -14.55 0.76 -6.85
C THR A 159 -14.73 -0.39 -7.81
N ARG A 160 -16.00 -0.76 -8.09
CA ARG A 160 -16.30 -1.73 -9.13
C ARG A 160 -15.89 -1.17 -10.50
N ASN A 161 -15.25 -1.97 -11.33
CA ASN A 161 -14.94 -1.64 -12.72
C ASN A 161 -16.24 -1.40 -13.49
N ARG A 162 -16.25 -0.37 -14.36
CA ARG A 162 -17.43 0.07 -15.11
C ARG A 162 -17.09 0.20 -16.59
N LYS A 163 -18.10 0.09 -17.45
CA LYS A 163 -17.91 0.15 -18.90
C LYS A 163 -17.64 1.57 -19.40
N GLU A 164 -18.11 2.59 -18.69
CA GLU A 164 -18.11 3.99 -19.15
C GLU A 164 -16.80 4.74 -18.82
N LEU A 165 -15.71 4.03 -18.55
CA LEU A 165 -14.41 4.65 -18.29
C LEU A 165 -13.73 5.05 -19.60
N LYS A 166 -13.10 6.23 -19.62
CA LYS A 166 -12.21 6.66 -20.71
C LYS A 166 -11.03 5.69 -20.87
N ASP A 167 -10.43 5.67 -22.05
CA ASP A 167 -9.28 4.81 -22.35
C ASP A 167 -8.05 5.13 -21.49
N TYR A 168 -7.86 6.40 -21.14
CA TYR A 168 -6.79 6.82 -20.23
C TYR A 168 -7.13 8.11 -19.47
N TYR A 169 -6.35 8.40 -18.43
CA TYR A 169 -6.49 9.58 -17.58
C TYR A 169 -5.14 10.21 -17.26
N TYR A 170 -5.05 11.53 -17.37
CA TYR A 170 -3.93 12.28 -16.80
C TYR A 170 -4.01 12.28 -15.27
N VAL A 171 -2.92 11.87 -14.63
CA VAL A 171 -2.82 11.68 -13.18
C VAL A 171 -1.57 12.38 -12.63
N ASP A 172 -1.40 12.37 -11.30
CA ASP A 172 -0.14 12.83 -10.68
C ASP A 172 0.88 11.70 -10.55
N TYR A 173 0.41 10.47 -10.42
CA TYR A 173 1.24 9.28 -10.29
C TYR A 173 0.50 8.02 -10.76
N VAL A 174 1.27 6.96 -11.00
CA VAL A 174 0.79 5.59 -11.25
C VAL A 174 1.55 4.62 -10.34
N ALA A 175 0.96 3.48 -10.02
CA ALA A 175 1.56 2.48 -9.15
C ALA A 175 2.71 1.75 -9.85
N THR A 176 3.87 1.64 -9.19
CA THR A 176 5.05 0.97 -9.78
C THR A 176 4.95 -0.55 -9.82
N CYS A 177 3.89 -1.15 -9.27
CA CYS A 177 3.60 -2.57 -9.50
C CYS A 177 3.29 -2.84 -10.97
N SER A 178 2.86 -1.84 -11.75
CA SER A 178 2.84 -1.87 -13.22
C SER A 178 2.93 -0.45 -13.79
N ALA A 179 4.15 0.03 -14.00
CA ALA A 179 4.41 1.35 -14.57
C ALA A 179 5.50 1.30 -15.64
N MET A 180 5.27 1.90 -16.81
CA MET A 180 6.21 1.93 -17.92
C MET A 180 6.71 3.35 -18.17
N ALA A 181 8.02 3.52 -18.11
CA ALA A 181 8.70 4.79 -18.33
C ALA A 181 9.34 4.83 -19.72
N ARG A 182 9.18 5.95 -20.43
CA ARG A 182 9.92 6.24 -21.67
C ARG A 182 11.38 6.50 -21.31
N VAL A 183 12.32 5.80 -21.94
CA VAL A 183 13.76 5.88 -21.61
C VAL A 183 14.31 7.29 -21.83
N GLU A 184 13.90 7.97 -22.90
CA GLU A 184 14.29 9.37 -23.13
C GLU A 184 13.84 10.29 -21.98
N ALA A 185 12.59 10.15 -21.53
CA ALA A 185 12.08 10.91 -20.40
C ALA A 185 12.82 10.56 -19.11
N LEU A 186 13.12 9.28 -18.90
CA LEU A 186 13.86 8.80 -17.74
C LEU A 186 15.29 9.38 -17.67
N LYS A 187 15.99 9.51 -18.81
CA LYS A 187 17.31 10.15 -18.88
C LYS A 187 17.27 11.61 -18.39
N ASN A 188 16.15 12.32 -18.60
CA ASN A 188 15.97 13.69 -18.14
C ASN A 188 15.48 13.78 -16.68
N VAL A 189 14.59 12.87 -16.27
CA VAL A 189 13.96 12.86 -14.94
C VAL A 189 14.87 12.30 -13.86
N GLY A 190 15.68 11.29 -14.22
CA GLY A 190 16.50 10.53 -13.30
C GLY A 190 15.76 9.37 -12.62
N LEU A 191 16.52 8.63 -11.82
CA LEU A 191 16.07 7.46 -11.07
C LEU A 191 15.11 7.84 -9.94
N MET A 192 14.52 6.83 -9.30
CA MET A 192 13.70 7.02 -8.11
C MET A 192 14.59 7.49 -6.93
N ASP A 193 14.01 8.27 -6.01
CA ASP A 193 14.75 8.82 -4.86
C ASP A 193 14.90 7.76 -3.74
N GLU A 194 16.11 7.24 -3.56
CA GLU A 194 16.41 6.13 -2.62
C GLU A 194 16.24 6.47 -1.14
N ARG A 195 15.90 7.72 -0.80
CA ARG A 195 15.42 8.03 0.56
C ARG A 195 14.12 7.30 0.87
N TYR A 196 13.33 7.02 -0.16
CA TYR A 196 12.21 6.10 -0.10
C TYR A 196 12.76 4.67 -0.22
N PHE A 197 12.53 3.84 0.80
CA PHE A 197 12.81 2.40 0.74
C PHE A 197 11.64 1.63 0.11
N ILE A 198 10.42 2.03 0.51
CA ILE A 198 9.14 1.57 -0.02
C ILE A 198 8.09 2.66 0.28
N SER A 199 7.02 2.71 -0.49
CA SER A 199 5.88 3.63 -0.35
C SER A 199 6.25 5.10 -0.62
N TRP A 200 5.39 5.77 -1.40
CA TRP A 200 5.55 7.16 -1.87
C TRP A 200 6.65 7.37 -2.91
N ASP A 201 7.44 6.35 -3.19
CA ASP A 201 8.46 6.34 -4.23
C ASP A 201 7.83 6.50 -5.63
N ASP A 202 6.75 5.77 -5.90
CA ASP A 202 5.90 5.89 -7.08
C ASP A 202 5.29 7.29 -7.26
N ILE A 203 4.74 7.84 -6.18
CA ILE A 203 4.12 9.17 -6.15
C ILE A 203 5.17 10.27 -6.40
N ASP A 204 6.31 10.18 -5.72
CA ASP A 204 7.41 11.13 -5.87
C ASP A 204 7.97 11.12 -7.29
N TRP A 205 8.14 9.93 -7.86
CA TRP A 205 8.63 9.76 -9.23
C TRP A 205 7.64 10.35 -10.24
N GLY A 206 6.34 10.05 -10.13
CA GLY A 206 5.30 10.64 -10.98
C GLY A 206 5.27 12.17 -10.93
N ILE A 207 5.34 12.76 -9.74
CA ILE A 207 5.43 14.23 -9.61
C ILE A 207 6.73 14.76 -10.23
N THR A 208 7.83 14.02 -10.11
CA THR A 208 9.12 14.41 -10.68
C THR A 208 9.08 14.38 -12.21
N PHE A 209 8.43 13.38 -12.84
CA PHE A 209 8.14 13.41 -14.28
C PHE A 209 7.38 14.69 -14.68
N LYS A 210 6.29 15.01 -13.97
CA LYS A 210 5.49 16.22 -14.23
C LYS A 210 6.29 17.51 -14.11
N ARG A 211 7.21 17.57 -13.15
CA ARG A 211 8.09 18.73 -12.94
C ARG A 211 9.12 18.92 -14.04
N HIS A 212 9.47 17.86 -14.75
CA HIS A 212 10.34 17.92 -15.93
C HIS A 212 9.53 18.12 -17.24
N GLY A 213 8.23 18.40 -17.14
CA GLY A 213 7.38 18.71 -18.31
C GLY A 213 6.72 17.50 -18.96
N TYR A 214 6.91 16.30 -18.41
CA TYR A 214 6.27 15.08 -18.92
C TYR A 214 4.85 14.88 -18.38
N GLN A 215 4.04 14.18 -19.15
CA GLN A 215 2.73 13.71 -18.74
C GLN A 215 2.85 12.35 -18.05
N VAL A 216 1.99 12.14 -17.05
CA VAL A 216 1.81 10.87 -16.37
C VAL A 216 0.38 10.40 -16.61
N VAL A 217 0.22 9.17 -17.10
CA VAL A 217 -1.04 8.68 -17.64
C VAL A 217 -1.40 7.30 -17.06
N ALA A 218 -2.62 7.15 -16.56
CA ALA A 218 -3.17 5.86 -16.17
C ALA A 218 -4.00 5.28 -17.33
N VAL A 219 -3.69 4.07 -17.77
CA VAL A 219 -4.29 3.41 -18.94
C VAL A 219 -5.36 2.42 -18.50
N ASN A 220 -6.60 2.66 -18.90
CA ASN A 220 -7.76 1.87 -18.47
C ASN A 220 -7.80 0.46 -19.09
N GLN A 221 -7.34 0.33 -20.35
CA GLN A 221 -7.35 -0.95 -21.07
C GLN A 221 -6.17 -1.86 -20.71
N SER A 222 -5.08 -1.31 -20.16
CA SER A 222 -3.98 -2.10 -19.65
C SER A 222 -4.34 -2.64 -18.26
N ILE A 223 -4.57 -3.94 -18.13
CA ILE A 223 -5.06 -4.57 -16.91
C ILE A 223 -3.93 -5.32 -16.19
N THR A 224 -3.71 -5.02 -14.92
CA THR A 224 -2.81 -5.78 -14.04
C THR A 224 -3.53 -6.14 -12.76
N PHE A 225 -3.46 -7.40 -12.36
CA PHE A 225 -4.02 -7.88 -11.10
C PHE A 225 -2.96 -7.86 -10.00
N HIS A 226 -3.32 -7.35 -8.83
CA HIS A 226 -2.43 -7.28 -7.68
C HIS A 226 -3.25 -7.24 -6.37
N PRO A 227 -2.77 -7.80 -5.25
CA PRO A 227 -3.51 -7.81 -3.98
C PRO A 227 -3.84 -6.40 -3.49
N ALA A 228 -5.06 -6.20 -2.99
CA ALA A 228 -5.49 -4.87 -2.54
C ALA A 228 -4.77 -4.44 -1.25
N TYR A 229 -4.59 -3.13 -1.07
CA TYR A 229 -3.98 -2.58 0.15
C TYR A 229 -4.69 -3.00 1.45
N SER A 230 -5.99 -3.25 1.40
CA SER A 230 -6.80 -3.66 2.55
C SER A 230 -6.66 -5.14 2.93
N GLU A 231 -6.09 -5.95 2.04
CA GLU A 231 -5.86 -7.39 2.24
C GLU A 231 -4.45 -7.66 2.78
N LYS A 232 -3.54 -6.69 2.67
CA LYS A 232 -2.19 -6.79 3.23
C LYS A 232 -2.22 -6.63 4.76
N ASN A 233 -1.51 -7.50 5.47
CA ASN A 233 -1.34 -7.41 6.92
C ASN A 233 -0.62 -6.12 7.32
N TRP A 234 -0.86 -5.68 8.56
CA TRP A 234 -0.13 -4.54 9.10
C TRP A 234 1.37 -4.86 9.18
N SER A 235 2.20 -3.90 8.79
CA SER A 235 3.66 -3.99 8.87
C SER A 235 4.23 -2.71 9.46
N ALA A 236 5.16 -2.89 10.41
CA ALA A 236 5.96 -1.81 10.98
C ALA A 236 6.70 -1.03 9.91
N VAL A 237 7.40 -1.75 9.02
CA VAL A 237 8.20 -1.19 7.93
C VAL A 237 7.31 -0.35 7.01
N SER A 238 6.16 -0.88 6.60
CA SER A 238 5.23 -0.16 5.72
C SER A 238 4.63 1.06 6.43
N THR A 239 4.22 0.93 7.68
CA THR A 239 3.62 2.03 8.45
C THR A 239 4.62 3.16 8.69
N TYR A 240 5.82 2.83 9.18
CA TYR A 240 6.90 3.77 9.38
C TYR A 240 7.23 4.51 8.08
N SER A 241 7.47 3.75 7.00
CA SER A 241 7.83 4.32 5.70
C SER A 241 6.74 5.25 5.20
N LYS A 242 5.47 4.82 5.26
CA LYS A 242 4.33 5.62 4.83
C LYS A 242 4.25 6.99 5.52
N PHE A 243 4.50 7.09 6.82
CA PHE A 243 4.39 8.36 7.53
C PHE A 243 5.65 9.23 7.44
N ARG A 244 6.85 8.62 7.46
CA ARG A 244 8.11 9.36 7.26
C ARG A 244 8.16 9.97 5.86
N ASN A 245 7.85 9.15 4.86
CA ASN A 245 7.94 9.51 3.45
C ASN A 245 6.85 10.53 3.06
N LEU A 246 5.67 10.47 3.71
CA LEU A 246 4.64 11.51 3.59
C LEU A 246 5.16 12.89 3.99
N LEU A 247 5.99 13.00 5.03
CA LEU A 247 6.58 14.29 5.39
C LEU A 247 7.62 14.74 4.35
N LEU A 248 8.43 13.80 3.83
CA LEU A 248 9.44 14.09 2.81
C LEU A 248 8.81 14.61 1.52
N ILE A 249 7.81 13.92 0.96
CA ILE A 249 7.23 14.29 -0.33
C ILE A 249 6.56 15.67 -0.28
N PHE A 250 5.83 15.99 0.79
CA PHE A 250 5.22 17.30 0.95
C PHE A 250 6.28 18.38 1.27
N SER A 251 7.42 18.04 1.85
CA SER A 251 8.56 18.95 2.00
C SER A 251 9.24 19.25 0.66
N LYS A 252 9.38 18.23 -0.21
CA LYS A 252 9.98 18.34 -1.55
C LYS A 252 9.09 19.09 -2.54
N HIS A 253 7.80 18.75 -2.56
CA HIS A 253 6.93 19.11 -3.68
C HIS A 253 5.89 20.20 -3.39
N THR A 254 5.57 20.50 -2.13
CA THR A 254 4.53 21.50 -1.83
C THR A 254 5.01 22.94 -2.06
N LYS A 255 4.17 23.75 -2.71
CA LYS A 255 4.30 25.23 -2.80
C LYS A 255 4.27 25.87 -1.40
N LYS A 256 4.86 27.05 -1.25
CA LYS A 256 4.94 27.76 0.05
C LYS A 256 3.57 27.94 0.72
N SER A 257 2.54 28.31 -0.05
CA SER A 257 1.19 28.58 0.46
C SER A 257 0.51 27.37 1.11
N ASN A 258 0.77 26.17 0.61
CA ASN A 258 0.13 24.94 1.12
C ASN A 258 1.00 24.17 2.12
N ARG A 259 2.29 24.51 2.24
CA ARG A 259 3.28 23.73 3.01
C ARG A 259 2.93 23.62 4.49
N ILE A 260 2.57 24.73 5.13
CA ILE A 260 2.24 24.74 6.55
C ILE A 260 1.07 23.79 6.81
N LEU A 261 -0.01 23.96 6.03
CA LEU A 261 -1.24 23.23 6.22
C LEU A 261 -1.10 21.74 5.86
N SER A 262 -0.37 21.42 4.78
CA SER A 262 -0.12 20.05 4.36
C SER A 262 0.71 19.29 5.39
N LEU A 263 1.84 19.86 5.81
CA LEU A 263 2.73 19.23 6.79
C LEU A 263 2.07 19.11 8.16
N PHE A 264 1.34 20.13 8.62
CA PHE A 264 0.62 20.07 9.88
C PHE A 264 -0.39 18.91 9.87
N ARG A 265 -1.16 18.77 8.79
CA ARG A 265 -2.14 17.69 8.65
C ARG A 265 -1.49 16.32 8.52
N SER A 266 -0.43 16.20 7.73
CA SER A 266 0.36 14.96 7.59
C SER A 266 0.89 14.47 8.92
N MET A 267 1.59 15.34 9.64
CA MET A 267 2.18 15.04 10.94
C MET A 267 1.09 14.76 12.00
N ARG A 268 0.05 15.58 12.05
CA ARG A 268 -1.07 15.42 13.00
C ARG A 268 -1.76 14.06 12.85
N ARG A 269 -1.85 13.51 11.64
CA ARG A 269 -2.39 12.13 11.45
C ARG A 269 -1.50 11.10 12.13
N ALA A 270 -0.19 11.18 11.96
CA ALA A 270 0.76 10.26 12.60
C ALA A 270 0.71 10.38 14.12
N ILE A 271 0.73 11.61 14.67
CA ILE A 271 0.69 11.85 16.12
C ILE A 271 -0.62 11.35 16.72
N LYS A 272 -1.77 11.61 16.09
CA LYS A 272 -3.05 11.06 16.57
C LYS A 272 -3.05 9.54 16.61
N LYS A 273 -2.46 8.89 15.60
CA LYS A 273 -2.33 7.43 15.60
C LYS A 273 -1.37 6.96 16.69
N ALA A 274 -0.26 7.65 16.92
CA ALA A 274 0.67 7.35 18.01
C ALA A 274 -0.03 7.44 19.38
N CYS A 275 -0.72 8.54 19.67
CA CYS A 275 -1.49 8.70 20.90
C CYS A 275 -2.57 7.62 21.02
N PHE A 276 -3.23 7.25 19.92
CA PHE A 276 -4.27 6.20 19.91
C PHE A 276 -3.66 4.90 20.42
N PHE A 277 -2.59 4.42 19.76
CA PHE A 277 -1.96 3.16 20.12
C PHE A 277 -1.36 3.19 21.53
N TRP A 278 -0.76 4.30 21.95
CA TRP A 278 -0.20 4.42 23.30
C TRP A 278 -1.29 4.28 24.38
N ILE A 279 -2.39 5.02 24.20
CA ILE A 279 -3.51 5.04 25.16
C ILE A 279 -4.27 3.69 25.18
N THR A 280 -4.36 3.00 24.05
CA THR A 280 -4.98 1.67 23.94
C THR A 280 -4.06 0.54 24.40
N GLY A 281 -2.91 0.84 25.01
CA GLY A 281 -2.01 -0.17 25.56
C GLY A 281 -1.09 -0.84 24.55
N ARG A 282 -0.81 -0.17 23.43
CA ARG A 282 0.08 -0.62 22.35
C ARG A 282 1.24 0.36 22.11
N PRO A 283 2.05 0.63 23.15
CA PRO A 283 3.13 1.60 23.06
C PRO A 283 4.15 1.25 21.96
N GLU A 284 4.35 -0.03 21.66
CA GLU A 284 5.24 -0.52 20.61
C GLU A 284 4.78 -0.10 19.20
N VAL A 285 3.47 -0.17 18.91
CA VAL A 285 2.92 0.36 17.66
C VAL A 285 2.98 1.88 17.63
N ALA A 286 2.71 2.55 18.77
CA ALA A 286 2.82 4.00 18.88
C ALA A 286 4.24 4.51 18.57
N LYS A 287 5.27 3.79 19.03
CA LYS A 287 6.68 4.09 18.76
C LYS A 287 6.95 4.14 17.25
N VAL A 288 6.37 3.27 16.44
CA VAL A 288 6.55 3.27 14.97
C VAL A 288 6.16 4.62 14.34
N TYR A 289 5.00 5.15 14.74
CA TYR A 289 4.51 6.45 14.24
C TYR A 289 5.40 7.61 14.70
N MET A 290 5.88 7.58 15.94
CA MET A 290 6.77 8.62 16.46
C MET A 290 8.16 8.54 15.85
N LEU A 291 8.71 7.34 15.66
CA LEU A 291 9.99 7.12 14.99
C LEU A 291 9.96 7.65 13.55
N ALA A 292 8.86 7.48 12.83
CA ALA A 292 8.71 8.04 11.49
C ALA A 292 8.87 9.58 11.47
N ILE A 293 8.38 10.29 12.49
CA ILE A 293 8.53 11.74 12.63
C ILE A 293 9.95 12.10 13.08
N ILE A 294 10.48 11.38 14.07
CA ILE A 294 11.82 11.62 14.62
C ILE A 294 12.89 11.43 13.55
N ASP A 295 12.82 10.37 12.75
CA ASP A 295 13.80 10.09 11.71
C ASP A 295 13.70 11.08 10.54
N PHE A 296 12.49 11.57 10.23
CA PHE A 296 12.33 12.71 9.33
C PHE A 296 13.06 13.96 9.87
N LEU A 297 12.89 14.29 11.16
CA LEU A 297 13.57 15.41 11.80
C LEU A 297 15.09 15.26 11.84
N ARG A 298 15.56 14.01 12.01
CA ARG A 298 16.99 13.65 12.04
C ARG A 298 17.62 13.44 10.67
N ASN A 299 16.87 13.58 9.57
CA ASN A 299 17.34 13.31 8.22
C ASN A 299 17.86 11.86 8.04
N LYS A 300 17.22 10.89 8.71
CA LYS A 300 17.51 9.46 8.59
C LYS A 300 16.54 8.81 7.59
N TRP A 301 17.10 8.19 6.55
CA TRP A 301 16.36 7.60 5.43
C TRP A 301 16.66 6.12 5.24
N GLY A 302 16.01 5.49 4.26
CA GLY A 302 16.23 4.07 3.97
C GLY A 302 15.36 3.14 4.83
N ARG A 303 15.85 1.93 5.06
CA ARG A 303 15.11 0.85 5.71
C ARG A 303 14.70 1.19 7.15
N TYR A 304 13.61 0.56 7.59
CA TYR A 304 13.25 0.53 9.00
C TYR A 304 13.98 -0.65 9.67
N ASP A 305 14.95 -0.33 10.54
CA ASP A 305 15.84 -1.32 11.17
C ASP A 305 15.52 -1.58 12.64
N TYR A 306 14.47 -0.96 13.17
CA TYR A 306 14.13 -1.10 14.58
C TYR A 306 13.38 -2.41 14.80
N GLN A 307 13.88 -3.25 15.69
CA GLN A 307 13.09 -4.35 16.23
C GLN A 307 11.94 -3.75 17.04
N ILE A 308 10.72 -4.13 16.68
CA ILE A 308 9.61 -3.94 17.58
C ILE A 308 9.60 -5.18 18.47
N ASP A 309 10.15 -5.03 19.67
CA ASP A 309 9.79 -5.93 20.75
C ASP A 309 8.32 -5.64 21.04
N PHE A 310 7.45 -6.37 20.34
CA PHE A 310 6.19 -6.74 20.96
C PHE A 310 6.66 -7.52 22.19
N PRO A 311 6.51 -6.99 23.42
CA PRO A 311 6.83 -7.77 24.60
C PRO A 311 6.21 -9.14 24.37
N PRO A 312 6.95 -10.27 24.53
CA PRO A 312 6.44 -11.60 24.22
C PRO A 312 5.11 -11.61 24.89
N SER A 313 4.09 -11.53 24.05
CA SER A 313 2.81 -11.11 24.54
C SER A 313 2.53 -12.18 25.57
N VAL A 314 2.25 -11.79 26.81
CA VAL A 314 1.37 -12.63 27.59
C VAL A 314 0.05 -12.53 26.82
N ARG A 315 0.02 -13.19 25.64
CA ARG A 315 -1.15 -13.54 24.88
C ARG A 315 -1.81 -14.42 25.90
N LEU A 316 -2.74 -13.82 26.61
CA LEU A 316 -3.70 -14.57 27.38
C LEU A 316 -4.51 -15.30 26.33
N TYR A 317 -3.93 -16.41 25.88
CA TYR A 317 -4.55 -17.33 24.97
C TYR A 317 -5.75 -17.85 25.71
N ILE A 318 -6.93 -17.56 25.16
CA ILE A 318 -8.15 -18.05 25.77
C ILE A 318 -8.26 -19.52 25.40
N GLN A 319 -8.35 -20.37 26.41
CA GLN A 319 -8.57 -21.79 26.22
C GLN A 319 -10.05 -22.12 26.04
N GLU A 320 -10.96 -21.30 26.56
CA GLU A 320 -12.42 -21.51 26.45
C GLU A 320 -13.17 -20.21 26.10
N ILE A 321 -13.85 -20.22 24.95
CA ILE A 321 -14.80 -19.16 24.55
C ILE A 321 -16.27 -19.58 24.69
N SER A 322 -16.54 -20.78 25.20
CA SER A 322 -17.86 -21.39 25.40
C SER A 322 -18.83 -20.52 26.21
N ASN A 323 -18.32 -19.66 27.10
CA ASN A 323 -19.12 -18.76 27.93
C ASN A 323 -19.64 -17.50 27.20
N TYR A 324 -19.20 -17.24 25.97
CA TYR A 324 -19.63 -16.08 25.19
C TYR A 324 -20.72 -16.46 24.19
N LYS A 325 -21.69 -15.56 23.95
CA LYS A 325 -22.82 -15.85 23.05
C LYS A 325 -22.90 -14.93 21.84
N ARG A 326 -22.40 -13.70 21.94
CA ARG A 326 -22.50 -12.68 20.87
C ARG A 326 -21.12 -12.23 20.40
N PHE A 327 -20.79 -12.57 19.16
CA PHE A 327 -19.50 -12.33 18.53
C PHE A 327 -19.61 -11.27 17.44
N LEU A 328 -18.74 -10.27 17.48
CA LEU A 328 -18.54 -9.31 16.40
C LEU A 328 -17.23 -9.65 15.67
N ILE A 329 -17.30 -10.11 14.42
CA ILE A 329 -16.12 -10.42 13.62
C ILE A 329 -15.84 -9.27 12.67
N ILE A 330 -14.65 -8.68 12.77
CA ILE A 330 -14.14 -7.70 11.81
C ILE A 330 -13.11 -8.45 10.95
N PRO A 331 -13.42 -8.80 9.69
CA PRO A 331 -12.62 -9.71 8.87
C PRO A 331 -11.12 -9.39 8.87
N PRO A 332 -10.29 -10.24 9.48
CA PRO A 332 -8.85 -10.08 9.43
C PRO A 332 -8.33 -10.58 8.08
N GLY A 333 -7.70 -9.71 7.30
CA GLY A 333 -7.15 -10.11 6.00
C GLY A 333 -8.23 -10.56 5.01
N ASN A 334 -8.04 -11.74 4.41
CA ASN A 334 -8.89 -12.28 3.34
C ASN A 334 -10.09 -13.11 3.84
N ARG A 335 -10.96 -13.49 2.90
CA ARG A 335 -12.19 -14.25 3.17
C ARG A 335 -11.92 -15.59 3.85
N ALA A 336 -10.94 -16.33 3.36
CA ALA A 336 -10.61 -17.67 3.85
C ALA A 336 -10.21 -17.68 5.34
N LEU A 337 -9.50 -16.65 5.80
CA LEU A 337 -9.19 -16.52 7.22
C LEU A 337 -10.44 -16.26 8.06
N THR A 338 -11.37 -15.44 7.55
CA THR A 338 -12.62 -15.10 8.23
C THR A 338 -13.52 -16.33 8.38
N GLU A 339 -13.67 -17.14 7.33
CA GLU A 339 -14.47 -18.38 7.38
C GLU A 339 -13.91 -19.38 8.39
N LYS A 340 -12.59 -19.52 8.47
CA LYS A 340 -11.94 -20.38 9.47
C LYS A 340 -12.20 -19.92 10.90
N ILE A 341 -12.25 -18.61 11.14
CA ILE A 341 -12.58 -18.05 12.46
C ILE A 341 -14.01 -18.38 12.84
N ILE A 342 -14.95 -18.25 11.89
CA ILE A 342 -16.36 -18.58 12.09
C ILE A 342 -16.53 -20.07 12.43
N GLN A 343 -15.87 -20.94 11.66
CA GLN A 343 -15.88 -22.40 11.91
C GLN A 343 -15.38 -22.74 13.31
N LYS A 344 -14.30 -22.09 13.77
CA LYS A 344 -13.78 -22.30 15.13
C LYS A 344 -14.78 -21.86 16.21
N ILE A 345 -15.41 -20.69 16.05
CA ILE A 345 -16.42 -20.21 17.01
C ILE A 345 -17.61 -21.17 17.08
N ARG A 346 -18.13 -21.61 15.92
CA ARG A 346 -19.24 -22.58 15.88
C ARG A 346 -18.88 -23.96 16.45
N HIS A 347 -17.60 -24.33 16.45
CA HIS A 347 -17.14 -25.59 17.05
C HIS A 347 -17.04 -25.52 18.58
N GLU A 348 -16.61 -24.38 19.13
CA GLU A 348 -16.35 -24.21 20.56
C GLU A 348 -17.53 -23.63 21.36
N VAL A 349 -18.54 -23.09 20.67
CA VAL A 349 -19.66 -22.37 21.28
C VAL A 349 -20.97 -22.95 20.76
N GLU A 350 -21.86 -23.31 21.68
CA GLU A 350 -23.20 -23.77 21.34
C GLU A 350 -24.08 -22.58 20.94
N ASN A 351 -24.66 -22.63 19.73
CA ASN A 351 -25.56 -21.60 19.19
C ASN A 351 -25.03 -20.15 19.28
N PRO A 352 -23.85 -19.85 18.72
CA PRO A 352 -23.29 -18.50 18.78
C PRO A 352 -24.07 -17.56 17.87
N TYR A 353 -24.27 -16.33 18.32
CA TYR A 353 -24.71 -15.22 17.46
C TYR A 353 -23.48 -14.51 16.91
N ILE A 354 -23.25 -14.61 15.60
CA ILE A 354 -22.11 -14.04 14.90
C ILE A 354 -22.58 -12.90 14.00
N CYS A 355 -22.08 -11.69 14.26
CA CYS A 355 -22.23 -10.54 13.40
C CYS A 355 -20.90 -10.24 12.69
N LEU A 356 -20.91 -10.24 11.36
CA LEU A 356 -19.79 -9.72 10.57
C LEU A 356 -19.92 -8.22 10.37
N LEU A 357 -18.88 -7.46 10.71
CA LEU A 357 -18.80 -6.04 10.37
C LEU A 357 -17.77 -5.83 9.26
N ILE A 358 -18.26 -5.51 8.07
CA ILE A 358 -17.45 -5.45 6.86
C ILE A 358 -17.49 -4.06 6.23
N ALA A 359 -16.44 -3.70 5.50
CA ALA A 359 -16.46 -2.44 4.76
C ALA A 359 -17.56 -2.55 3.69
N LYS A 360 -18.34 -1.50 3.47
CA LYS A 360 -19.44 -1.53 2.48
C LYS A 360 -18.97 -2.02 1.11
N GLU A 361 -17.76 -1.66 0.72
CA GLU A 361 -17.13 -2.09 -0.53
C GLU A 361 -16.88 -3.62 -0.59
N ARG A 362 -16.73 -4.28 0.56
CA ARG A 362 -16.46 -5.72 0.70
C ARG A 362 -17.72 -6.58 0.88
N MET A 363 -18.91 -5.98 0.87
CA MET A 363 -20.17 -6.71 1.12
C MET A 363 -20.35 -7.96 0.28
N SER A 364 -20.11 -7.87 -1.03
CA SER A 364 -20.32 -9.01 -1.93
C SER A 364 -19.31 -10.14 -1.73
N LEU A 365 -18.20 -9.91 -1.03
CA LEU A 365 -17.21 -10.97 -0.75
C LEU A 365 -17.66 -11.86 0.41
N PHE A 366 -18.50 -11.34 1.31
CA PHE A 366 -18.93 -12.03 2.52
C PHE A 366 -20.44 -12.30 2.55
N SER A 367 -21.18 -11.95 1.49
CA SER A 367 -22.65 -12.02 1.47
C SER A 367 -23.23 -13.43 1.64
N ASP A 368 -22.43 -14.45 1.33
CA ASP A 368 -22.75 -15.86 1.39
C ASP A 368 -22.05 -16.58 2.56
N VAL A 369 -21.41 -15.82 3.47
CA VAL A 369 -20.74 -16.39 4.64
C VAL A 369 -21.78 -16.72 5.70
N ASP A 370 -21.67 -17.92 6.26
CA ASP A 370 -22.61 -18.49 7.23
C ASP A 370 -22.57 -17.78 8.60
N VAL A 371 -23.29 -16.67 8.74
CA VAL A 371 -23.43 -15.88 9.96
C VAL A 371 -24.86 -15.36 10.15
N GLU A 372 -25.22 -15.02 11.38
CA GLU A 372 -26.56 -14.54 11.74
C GLU A 372 -26.81 -13.10 11.29
N GLU A 373 -25.77 -12.27 11.19
CA GLU A 373 -25.89 -10.91 10.68
C GLU A 373 -24.64 -10.41 9.96
N ILE A 374 -24.83 -9.64 8.88
CA ILE A 374 -23.77 -8.88 8.22
C ILE A 374 -24.12 -7.40 8.24
N LYS A 375 -23.27 -6.60 8.89
CA LYS A 375 -23.36 -5.13 8.91
C LYS A 375 -22.28 -4.51 8.04
N ALA A 376 -22.69 -3.54 7.23
CA ALA A 376 -21.80 -2.78 6.38
C ALA A 376 -21.38 -1.45 7.03
N LEU A 377 -20.10 -1.11 6.94
CA LEU A 377 -19.55 0.17 7.39
C LEU A 377 -19.00 0.95 6.20
N ASP A 378 -19.54 2.16 5.98
CA ASP A 378 -18.98 3.14 5.06
C ASP A 378 -18.13 4.16 5.84
N SER A 379 -16.81 3.96 5.87
CA SER A 379 -15.92 4.88 6.58
C SER A 379 -15.77 6.25 5.94
N ASN A 380 -16.19 6.40 4.68
CA ASN A 380 -16.13 7.69 4.01
C ASN A 380 -17.25 8.62 4.48
N LYS A 381 -18.33 8.06 5.04
CA LYS A 381 -19.48 8.80 5.56
C LYS A 381 -19.45 8.84 7.09
N LYS A 382 -18.92 9.93 7.65
CA LYS A 382 -18.79 10.11 9.11
C LYS A 382 -20.08 9.86 9.91
N PHE A 383 -21.24 10.23 9.35
CA PHE A 383 -22.51 10.04 10.03
C PHE A 383 -22.96 8.57 10.05
N GLU A 384 -22.83 7.86 8.91
CA GLU A 384 -23.09 6.42 8.85
C GLU A 384 -22.13 5.67 9.78
N TYR A 385 -20.85 6.06 9.79
CA TYR A 385 -19.86 5.53 10.72
C TYR A 385 -20.28 5.64 12.18
N LEU A 386 -20.66 6.86 12.61
CA LEU A 386 -21.08 7.11 13.99
C LEU A 386 -22.36 6.36 14.34
N ARG A 387 -23.33 6.32 13.42
CA ARG A 387 -24.58 5.57 13.60
C ARG A 387 -24.30 4.08 13.81
N THR A 388 -23.47 3.47 12.98
CA THR A 388 -23.08 2.05 13.13
C THR A 388 -22.39 1.82 14.47
N LEU A 389 -21.50 2.71 14.89
CA LEU A 389 -20.81 2.60 16.18
C LEU A 389 -21.78 2.67 17.37
N ILE A 390 -22.78 3.55 17.32
CA ILE A 390 -23.88 3.62 18.30
C ILE A 390 -24.72 2.35 18.30
N THR A 391 -25.07 1.82 17.13
CA THR A 391 -25.81 0.56 16.99
C THR A 391 -25.04 -0.59 17.65
N LEU A 392 -23.76 -0.75 17.35
CA LEU A 392 -22.92 -1.81 17.93
C LEU A 392 -22.81 -1.69 19.45
N MET A 393 -22.70 -0.46 19.99
CA MET A 393 -22.71 -0.23 21.45
C MET A 393 -24.02 -0.66 22.11
N ARG A 394 -25.16 -0.49 21.43
CA ARG A 394 -26.49 -0.88 21.94
C ARG A 394 -26.72 -2.39 21.90
N GLU A 395 -26.13 -3.08 20.92
CA GLU A 395 -26.27 -4.53 20.72
C GLU A 395 -25.44 -5.39 21.67
N LYS A 396 -24.58 -4.76 22.49
CA LYS A 396 -23.83 -5.38 23.59
C LYS A 396 -23.16 -6.70 23.19
N PHE A 397 -22.33 -6.67 22.15
CA PHE A 397 -21.48 -7.82 21.84
C PHE A 397 -20.53 -8.11 23.00
N ASP A 398 -20.45 -9.39 23.37
CA ASP A 398 -19.56 -9.85 24.44
C ASP A 398 -18.09 -9.76 23.99
N PHE A 399 -17.89 -9.87 22.67
CA PHE A 399 -16.63 -10.27 22.06
C PHE A 399 -16.45 -9.58 20.69
N ALA A 400 -15.23 -9.08 20.38
CA ALA A 400 -14.85 -8.81 18.99
C ALA A 400 -13.54 -9.49 18.56
N VAL A 401 -13.55 -10.06 17.35
CA VAL A 401 -12.35 -10.56 16.65
C VAL A 401 -11.81 -9.48 15.71
N THR A 402 -10.51 -9.19 15.76
CA THR A 402 -9.82 -8.34 14.78
C THR A 402 -8.52 -8.97 14.25
N SER A 403 -7.91 -8.35 13.23
CA SER A 403 -6.62 -8.77 12.68
C SER A 403 -5.48 -8.60 13.69
N PRO A 404 -4.55 -9.55 13.81
CA PRO A 404 -3.35 -9.37 14.62
C PRO A 404 -2.63 -8.08 14.24
N GLY A 405 -2.29 -7.26 15.23
CA GLY A 405 -1.76 -5.92 15.01
C GLY A 405 -2.81 -4.81 15.04
N GLY A 406 -4.10 -5.17 15.19
CA GLY A 406 -5.21 -4.26 15.47
C GLY A 406 -5.44 -3.33 14.30
N GLY A 407 -6.44 -3.63 13.46
CA GLY A 407 -6.70 -2.96 12.19
C GLY A 407 -6.38 -1.45 12.21
N ALA A 408 -5.23 -1.07 11.64
CA ALA A 408 -4.82 0.32 11.48
C ALA A 408 -5.63 1.06 10.40
N GLY A 409 -6.86 0.61 10.12
CA GLY A 409 -7.74 1.10 9.08
C GLY A 409 -9.13 1.50 9.60
N THR A 410 -10.07 1.52 8.66
CA THR A 410 -11.52 1.80 8.73
C THR A 410 -12.23 1.41 10.03
N PHE A 411 -11.79 0.34 10.71
CA PHE A 411 -12.45 -0.24 11.88
C PHE A 411 -11.81 0.07 13.23
N GLY A 412 -10.71 0.82 13.27
CA GLY A 412 -9.94 1.01 14.52
C GLY A 412 -10.74 1.59 15.69
N ASN A 413 -11.78 2.41 15.45
CA ASN A 413 -12.65 2.90 16.53
C ASN A 413 -13.85 1.98 16.83
N VAL A 414 -14.09 0.93 16.05
CA VAL A 414 -15.15 -0.05 16.34
C VAL A 414 -14.79 -0.87 17.58
N ASN A 415 -13.51 -1.01 17.88
CA ASN A 415 -13.05 -1.58 19.15
C ASN A 415 -13.75 -0.90 20.34
N TYR A 416 -14.07 0.40 20.26
CA TYR A 416 -14.77 1.11 21.34
C TYR A 416 -16.24 0.72 21.53
N ALA A 417 -16.84 0.01 20.57
CA ALA A 417 -18.22 -0.45 20.67
C ALA A 417 -18.34 -1.78 21.44
N VAL A 418 -17.22 -2.46 21.72
CA VAL A 418 -17.20 -3.77 22.38
C VAL A 418 -16.34 -3.75 23.64
N LYS A 419 -16.64 -4.61 24.62
CA LYS A 419 -15.96 -4.62 25.92
C LYS A 419 -14.54 -5.18 25.84
N ASN A 420 -14.38 -6.29 25.11
CA ASN A 420 -13.11 -7.01 24.97
C ASN A 420 -12.81 -7.23 23.47
N VAL A 421 -11.55 -7.02 23.10
CA VAL A 421 -11.05 -7.21 21.73
C VAL A 421 -10.00 -8.32 21.73
N TYR A 422 -10.07 -9.19 20.73
CA TYR A 422 -9.21 -10.35 20.58
C TYR A 422 -8.64 -10.44 19.16
N GLY A 423 -7.46 -11.04 19.05
CA GLY A 423 -6.81 -11.34 17.78
C GLY A 423 -6.56 -12.84 17.60
N PHE A 424 -6.26 -13.24 16.37
CA PHE A 424 -5.74 -14.57 16.04
C PHE A 424 -4.27 -14.48 15.70
N ASP A 425 -3.46 -15.44 16.17
CA ASP A 425 -2.08 -15.55 15.72
C ASP A 425 -1.94 -16.43 14.47
N GLU A 426 -0.70 -16.61 14.01
CA GLU A 426 -0.36 -17.42 12.83
C GLU A 426 -0.77 -18.89 13.00
N ASP A 427 -0.77 -19.39 14.24
CA ASP A 427 -1.23 -20.72 14.63
C ASP A 427 -2.74 -20.79 14.91
N LYS A 428 -3.49 -19.71 14.62
CA LYS A 428 -4.95 -19.62 14.76
C LYS A 428 -5.43 -19.76 16.21
N LYS A 429 -4.56 -19.46 17.17
CA LYS A 429 -4.92 -19.36 18.58
C LYS A 429 -5.44 -17.97 18.88
N LEU A 430 -6.53 -17.92 19.62
CA LEU A 430 -7.20 -16.68 20.00
C LEU A 430 -6.49 -16.09 21.21
N PHE A 431 -6.18 -14.80 21.18
CA PHE A 431 -5.53 -14.10 22.29
C PHE A 431 -6.21 -12.79 22.64
N PHE A 432 -6.23 -12.45 23.94
CA PHE A 432 -6.68 -11.14 24.42
C PHE A 432 -5.79 -10.02 23.91
N GLU A 433 -6.40 -9.02 23.28
CA GLU A 433 -5.69 -7.93 22.63
C GLU A 433 -5.86 -6.61 23.41
N SER A 434 -7.08 -6.23 23.79
CA SER A 434 -7.29 -5.03 24.63
C SER A 434 -8.69 -4.96 25.25
N ARG A 435 -8.83 -4.13 26.29
CA ARG A 435 -10.13 -3.75 26.88
C ARG A 435 -10.49 -2.32 26.50
N THR A 436 -11.74 -2.11 26.14
CA THR A 436 -12.25 -0.80 25.75
C THR A 436 -12.45 0.13 26.94
N GLN A 437 -12.07 1.40 26.75
CA GLN A 437 -12.22 2.47 27.74
C GLN A 437 -12.70 3.76 27.04
N PRO A 438 -14.00 4.08 27.01
CA PRO A 438 -14.56 5.19 26.22
C PRO A 438 -13.98 6.57 26.57
N LEU A 439 -13.70 6.83 27.85
CA LEU A 439 -13.06 8.08 28.33
C LEU A 439 -11.71 8.37 27.67
N LYS A 440 -10.98 7.32 27.27
CA LYS A 440 -9.69 7.45 26.58
C LYS A 440 -9.80 8.03 25.17
N LEU A 441 -10.97 7.95 24.51
CA LEU A 441 -11.18 8.47 23.15
C LEU A 441 -11.22 10.01 23.10
N PHE A 442 -11.78 10.63 24.14
CA PHE A 442 -11.80 12.10 24.25
C PHE A 442 -10.40 12.63 24.54
N LEU A 443 -9.71 12.01 25.50
CA LEU A 443 -8.31 12.31 25.84
C LEU A 443 -7.38 12.16 24.63
N LEU A 444 -7.59 11.14 23.80
CA LEU A 444 -6.84 10.92 22.57
C LEU A 444 -6.86 12.12 21.63
N THR A 445 -8.05 12.67 21.36
CA THR A 445 -8.21 13.73 20.38
C THR A 445 -7.51 15.01 20.84
N ILE A 446 -7.65 15.33 22.13
CA ILE A 446 -7.02 16.50 22.75
C ILE A 446 -5.50 16.32 22.80
N LEU A 447 -5.02 15.20 23.34
CA LEU A 447 -3.58 14.94 23.49
C LEU A 447 -2.87 14.92 22.13
N GLY A 448 -3.48 14.28 21.13
CA GLY A 448 -2.94 14.25 19.78
C GLY A 448 -2.88 15.64 19.14
N ASP A 449 -3.86 16.51 19.41
CA ASP A 449 -3.89 17.88 18.91
C ASP A 449 -2.83 18.76 19.56
N MET A 450 -2.72 18.72 20.89
CA MET A 450 -1.73 19.47 21.65
C MET A 450 -0.31 19.04 21.29
N THR A 451 -0.05 17.73 21.25
CA THR A 451 1.26 17.18 20.84
C THR A 451 1.61 17.60 19.41
N SER A 452 0.62 17.64 18.50
CA SER A 452 0.85 18.14 17.15
C SER A 452 1.24 19.60 17.12
N LEU A 453 0.62 20.47 17.93
CA LEU A 453 1.01 21.88 17.99
C LEU A 453 2.44 22.08 18.51
N ILE A 454 2.88 21.25 19.46
CA ILE A 454 4.24 21.30 20.03
C ILE A 454 5.30 20.82 19.03
N VAL A 455 5.03 19.71 18.31
CA VAL A 455 6.02 19.11 17.40
C VAL A 455 6.09 19.85 16.05
N PHE A 456 5.02 20.50 15.63
CA PHE A 456 4.91 21.09 14.29
C PHE A 456 6.00 22.10 13.92
N PRO A 457 6.40 23.06 14.78
CA PRO A 457 7.45 24.02 14.45
C PRO A 457 8.76 23.34 14.01
N PHE A 458 9.16 22.26 14.67
CA PHE A 458 10.37 21.50 14.33
C PHE A 458 10.26 20.85 12.95
N VAL A 459 9.11 20.21 12.66
CA VAL A 459 8.85 19.60 11.35
C VAL A 459 8.84 20.65 10.24
N LEU A 460 8.23 21.81 10.49
CA LEU A 460 8.18 22.90 9.54
C LEU A 460 9.59 23.44 9.23
N ILE A 461 10.41 23.67 10.26
CA ILE A 461 11.80 24.14 10.09
C ILE A 461 12.62 23.15 9.25
N VAL A 462 12.59 21.87 9.61
CA VAL A 462 13.35 20.83 8.89
C VAL A 462 12.86 20.67 7.44
N SER A 463 11.56 20.84 7.17
CA SER A 463 10.99 20.71 5.82
C SER A 463 11.60 21.63 4.76
N TYR A 464 12.15 22.78 5.17
CA TYR A 464 12.76 23.73 4.23
C TYR A 464 14.07 23.21 3.61
N ARG A 465 14.72 22.21 4.22
CA ARG A 465 15.94 21.57 3.71
C ARG A 465 15.72 20.81 2.40
N TYR A 466 14.53 20.22 2.21
CA TYR A 466 14.27 19.28 1.11
C TYR A 466 13.64 19.92 -0.12
N ARG A 467 13.54 21.24 -0.16
CA ARG A 467 12.87 21.92 -1.27
C ARG A 467 13.62 21.66 -2.56
N VAL A 468 12.96 21.00 -3.51
CA VAL A 468 13.50 20.86 -4.86
C VAL A 468 13.63 22.27 -5.45
N LYS A 469 14.86 22.70 -5.73
CA LYS A 469 15.11 23.90 -6.54
C LYS A 469 14.57 23.56 -7.93
N ILE A 470 13.44 24.16 -8.29
CA ILE A 470 12.93 24.09 -9.65
C ILE A 470 13.94 24.90 -10.46
N VAL A 471 14.83 24.22 -11.18
CA VAL A 471 15.58 24.86 -12.26
C VAL A 471 14.54 25.17 -13.32
N LYS A 472 14.03 26.41 -13.33
CA LYS A 472 13.36 26.92 -14.52
C LYS A 472 14.45 26.92 -15.59
N LYS A 473 14.34 26.05 -16.61
CA LYS A 473 15.03 26.33 -17.87
C LYS A 473 14.54 27.71 -18.31
N ILE A 474 15.49 28.62 -18.46
CA ILE A 474 15.31 29.96 -19.05
C ILE A 474 14.82 29.78 -20.48
#